data_AF-A0A1L3GPR5-F1
#
_entry.id   AF-A0A1L3GPR5-F1
#
_cell.length_a   1.000
_cell.length_b   1.000
_cell.length_c   1.000
_cell.angle_alpha   90.00
_cell.angle_beta   90.00
_cell.angle_gamma   90.00
#
_symmetry.space_group_name_H-M   'P 1'
#
loop_
_entity.id
_entity.type
_entity.pdbx_description
1 polymer ?
#
loop_
_entity_poly.entity_id
_entity_poly.type
_entity_poly.pdbx_seq_one_letter_code
_entity_poly.pdbx_strand_id
1 'polypeptide(L)'
;MKTWQIFAAVLLSATLSVGNAQADTRGVKRFACIEMRWLVPDGSETVSIEFVQRGESFARLTISPQERFRQFNFSTDAILAEGRMRLHLDKEQNKGILNLDSLSYRCYGPAEQAFSGPLMEFDLPVKP
;
A
#
# COMPACT_ATOMS: atom_id res chain seq x y z
N MET A 1 -55.12 24.67 -39.41
CA MET A 1 -55.00 24.15 -38.03
C MET A 1 -54.35 22.77 -38.15
N LYS A 2 -53.02 22.64 -38.14
CA LYS A 2 -52.11 22.47 -36.98
C LYS A 2 -52.62 21.42 -35.97
N THR A 3 -52.07 20.20 -36.01
CA THR A 3 -51.12 19.67 -35.00
C THR A 3 -50.59 18.29 -35.43
N TRP A 4 -49.27 18.14 -35.37
CA TRP A 4 -48.50 16.95 -35.75
C TRP A 4 -48.45 15.92 -34.61
N GLN A 5 -48.50 14.64 -34.96
CA GLN A 5 -48.27 13.47 -34.10
C GLN A 5 -46.74 13.32 -33.86
N ILE A 6 -46.27 13.40 -32.60
CA ILE A 6 -46.06 12.33 -31.60
C ILE A 6 -44.86 11.39 -31.90
N PHE A 7 -43.81 11.61 -31.09
CA PHE A 7 -42.88 10.67 -30.46
C PHE A 7 -41.99 9.74 -31.31
N ALA A 8 -40.69 10.04 -31.27
CA ALA A 8 -39.64 9.03 -31.07
C ALA A 8 -38.47 9.70 -30.32
N ALA A 9 -38.53 9.69 -28.98
CA ALA A 9 -37.37 10.02 -28.16
C ALA A 9 -36.40 8.85 -28.25
N VAL A 10 -35.36 9.00 -29.07
CA VAL A 10 -34.23 8.07 -29.11
C VAL A 10 -33.48 8.22 -27.78
N LEU A 11 -33.75 7.29 -26.87
CA LEU A 11 -32.94 7.01 -25.70
C LEU A 11 -31.56 6.57 -26.19
N LEU A 12 -30.64 7.52 -26.39
CA LEU A 12 -29.22 7.23 -26.37
C LEU A 12 -28.85 6.91 -24.93
N SER A 13 -28.99 5.64 -24.56
CA SER A 13 -28.31 5.03 -23.43
C SER A 13 -26.81 5.09 -23.73
N ALA A 14 -26.18 6.24 -23.43
CA ALA A 14 -24.75 6.31 -23.27
C ALA A 14 -24.41 5.42 -22.06
N THR A 15 -24.05 4.17 -22.35
CA THR A 15 -23.34 3.31 -21.43
C THR A 15 -22.05 4.04 -21.04
N LEU A 16 -22.09 4.73 -19.91
CA LEU A 16 -20.88 5.15 -19.21
C LEU A 16 -20.15 3.84 -18.88
N SER A 17 -19.12 3.54 -19.66
CA SER A 17 -18.08 2.60 -19.29
C SER A 17 -17.47 3.13 -18.00
N VAL A 18 -18.02 2.67 -16.87
CA VAL A 18 -17.40 2.80 -15.56
C VAL A 18 -16.13 1.95 -15.63
N GLY A 19 -15.04 2.54 -16.11
CA GLY A 19 -13.73 1.98 -15.89
C GLY A 19 -13.51 1.99 -14.39
N ASN A 20 -13.54 0.82 -13.76
CA ASN A 20 -13.01 0.64 -12.42
C ASN A 20 -11.49 0.87 -12.51
N ALA A 21 -11.07 2.13 -12.50
CA ALA A 21 -9.69 2.46 -12.20
C ALA A 21 -9.48 2.14 -10.72
N GLN A 22 -8.85 1.01 -10.43
CA GLN A 22 -8.47 0.66 -9.07
C GLN A 22 -7.45 1.71 -8.59
N ALA A 23 -7.76 2.41 -7.50
CA ALA A 23 -6.90 3.48 -7.01
C ALA A 23 -5.68 2.90 -6.26
N ASP A 24 -4.55 3.63 -6.32
CA ASP A 24 -3.39 3.36 -5.46
C ASP A 24 -3.81 3.08 -4.02
N THR A 25 -3.36 1.96 -3.44
CA THR A 25 -3.60 1.68 -2.02
C THR A 25 -2.46 2.24 -1.18
N ARG A 26 -2.78 3.08 -0.18
CA ARG A 26 -1.79 3.75 0.67
C ARG A 26 -2.10 3.52 2.13
N GLY A 27 -1.06 3.52 2.96
CA GLY A 27 -1.24 3.52 4.40
C GLY A 27 0.00 3.96 5.14
N VAL A 28 -0.18 4.17 6.44
CA VAL A 28 0.83 4.74 7.31
C VAL A 28 0.74 4.07 8.68
N LYS A 29 1.89 3.73 9.26
CA LYS A 29 2.03 3.31 10.65
C LYS A 29 3.18 4.04 11.32
N ARG A 30 2.94 4.53 12.54
CA ARG A 30 3.95 5.25 13.33
C ARG A 30 4.54 4.35 14.41
N PHE A 31 5.86 4.34 14.50
CA PHE A 31 6.67 3.66 15.49
C PHE A 31 7.52 4.72 16.21
N ALA A 32 6.95 5.31 17.27
CA ALA A 32 7.53 6.46 17.97
C ALA A 32 7.90 7.61 17.01
N CYS A 33 9.19 7.82 16.74
CA CYS A 33 9.69 8.89 15.86
C CYS A 33 9.74 8.52 14.37
N ILE A 34 9.49 7.26 14.03
CA ILE A 34 9.54 6.73 12.66
C ILE A 34 8.12 6.60 12.13
N GLU A 35 7.84 7.19 10.98
CA GLU A 35 6.62 6.97 10.22
C GLU A 35 6.93 6.06 9.03
N MET A 36 6.36 4.86 9.03
CA MET A 36 6.42 3.92 7.91
C MET A 36 5.19 4.16 7.02
N ARG A 37 5.43 4.60 5.79
CA ARG A 37 4.41 4.80 4.76
C ARG A 37 4.53 3.71 3.72
N TRP A 38 3.41 3.29 3.15
CA TRP A 38 3.44 2.34 2.05
C TRP A 38 2.49 2.75 0.93
N LEU A 39 2.86 2.35 -0.28
CA LEU A 39 2.13 2.54 -1.52
C LEU A 39 2.13 1.22 -2.29
N VAL A 40 0.94 0.74 -2.60
CA VAL A 40 0.70 -0.27 -3.63
C VAL A 40 0.24 0.49 -4.87
N PRO A 41 1.10 0.63 -5.89
CA PRO A 41 0.69 1.23 -7.15
C PRO A 41 -0.43 0.42 -7.79
N ASP A 42 -1.33 1.07 -8.51
CA ASP A 42 -2.32 0.35 -9.33
C ASP A 42 -1.64 -0.64 -10.30
N GLY A 43 -2.24 -1.82 -10.48
CA GLY A 43 -1.73 -2.90 -11.32
C GLY A 43 -0.40 -3.54 -10.85
N SER A 44 0.11 -3.17 -9.67
CA SER A 44 1.37 -3.69 -9.15
C SER A 44 1.17 -4.80 -8.12
N GLU A 45 1.96 -5.86 -8.23
CA GLU A 45 2.11 -6.88 -7.17
C GLU A 45 3.18 -6.49 -6.14
N THR A 46 3.82 -5.32 -6.28
CA THR A 46 4.88 -4.84 -5.38
C THR A 46 4.40 -3.69 -4.50
N VAL A 47 5.02 -3.56 -3.33
CA VAL A 47 4.72 -2.49 -2.36
C VAL A 47 5.96 -1.66 -2.10
N SER A 48 5.86 -0.35 -2.33
CA SER A 48 6.90 0.61 -1.96
C SER A 48 6.70 1.04 -0.52
N ILE A 49 7.75 0.94 0.30
CA ILE A 49 7.77 1.34 1.71
C ILE A 49 8.75 2.51 1.87
N GLU A 50 8.30 3.56 2.53
CA GLU A 50 9.10 4.72 2.87
C GLU A 50 9.13 4.90 4.39
N PHE A 51 10.32 5.17 4.93
CA PHE A 51 10.53 5.47 6.33
C PHE A 51 10.86 6.95 6.48
N VAL A 52 10.08 7.63 7.30
CA VAL A 52 10.08 9.08 7.45
C VAL A 52 10.33 9.45 8.90
N GLN A 53 11.17 10.45 9.15
CA GLN A 53 11.35 11.08 10.46
C GLN A 53 11.17 12.57 10.31
N ARG A 54 10.31 13.19 11.13
CA ARG A 54 10.04 14.65 11.10
C ARG A 54 9.69 15.20 9.71
N GLY A 55 9.04 14.39 8.88
CA GLY A 55 8.64 14.75 7.52
C GLY A 55 9.68 14.45 6.44
N GLU A 56 10.90 14.06 6.80
CA GLU A 56 11.96 13.73 5.86
C GLU A 56 12.11 12.21 5.68
N SER A 57 12.15 11.78 4.43
CA SER A 57 12.40 10.39 4.06
C SER A 57 13.87 10.05 4.29
N PHE A 58 14.15 9.04 5.11
CA PHE A 58 15.52 8.60 5.39
C PHE A 58 15.83 7.22 4.80
N ALA A 59 14.79 6.44 4.46
CA ALA A 59 14.96 5.16 3.78
C ALA A 59 13.74 4.82 2.93
N ARG A 60 13.98 4.09 1.85
CA ARG A 60 12.94 3.54 0.99
C ARG A 60 13.33 2.13 0.55
N LEU A 61 12.35 1.24 0.46
CA LEU A 61 12.52 -0.10 -0.05
C LEU A 61 11.28 -0.52 -0.85
N THR A 62 11.46 -1.47 -1.76
CA THR A 62 10.36 -2.10 -2.48
C THR A 62 10.29 -3.56 -2.07
N ILE A 63 9.11 -4.01 -1.68
CA ILE A 63 8.82 -5.40 -1.32
C ILE A 63 8.16 -6.08 -2.51
N SER A 64 8.69 -7.24 -2.88
CA SER A 64 8.19 -8.07 -3.98
C SER A 64 7.72 -9.42 -3.45
N PRO A 65 6.64 -10.02 -3.98
CA PRO A 65 6.15 -11.31 -3.50
C PRO A 65 7.06 -12.47 -3.89
N GLN A 66 8.01 -12.27 -4.82
CA GLN A 66 9.04 -13.24 -5.19
C GLN A 66 10.15 -13.35 -4.12
N GLU A 67 10.32 -12.34 -3.27
CA GLU A 67 11.26 -12.39 -2.16
C GLU A 67 10.58 -13.06 -0.95
N ARG A 68 11.25 -14.04 -0.33
CA ARG A 68 10.74 -14.66 0.91
C ARG A 68 10.55 -13.62 2.02
N PHE A 69 11.49 -12.69 2.12
CA PHE A 69 11.38 -11.49 2.95
C PHE A 69 12.43 -10.48 2.47
N ARG A 70 12.19 -9.21 2.75
CA ARG A 70 13.16 -8.14 2.63
C ARG A 70 13.68 -7.77 4.01
N GLN A 71 14.97 -7.89 4.22
CA GLN A 71 15.61 -7.38 5.43
C GLN A 71 15.99 -5.91 5.25
N PHE A 72 15.88 -5.13 6.31
CA PHE A 72 16.38 -3.77 6.37
C PHE A 72 17.12 -3.53 7.69
N ASN A 73 18.10 -2.65 7.65
CA ASN A 73 18.81 -2.13 8.82
C ASN A 73 19.20 -0.68 8.50
N PHE A 74 18.69 0.24 9.29
CA PHE A 74 18.96 1.66 9.19
C PHE A 74 19.52 2.15 10.51
N SER A 75 20.66 2.83 10.46
CA SER A 75 21.29 3.44 11.61
C SER A 75 21.66 4.88 11.25
N THR A 76 21.02 5.82 11.93
CA THR A 76 21.39 7.24 11.95
C THR A 76 21.77 7.63 13.37
N ASP A 77 22.26 8.85 13.57
CA ASP A 77 22.57 9.35 14.92
C ASP A 77 21.34 9.36 15.86
N ALA A 78 20.13 9.40 15.28
CA ALA A 78 18.87 9.53 16.00
C ALA A 78 18.02 8.25 16.02
N ILE A 79 18.22 7.36 15.03
CA ILE A 79 17.39 6.19 14.78
C ILE A 79 18.26 4.96 14.65
N LEU A 80 17.87 3.88 15.32
CA LEU A 80 18.23 2.53 14.93
C LEU A 80 16.94 1.80 14.58
N ALA A 81 16.86 1.18 13.40
CA ALA A 81 15.71 0.40 12.98
C ALA A 81 16.17 -0.79 12.13
N GLU A 82 15.95 -2.00 12.61
CA GLU A 82 16.25 -3.22 11.89
C GLU A 82 15.03 -4.14 11.83
N GLY A 83 14.89 -4.90 10.76
CA GLY A 83 13.72 -5.74 10.63
C GLY A 83 13.63 -6.51 9.33
N ARG A 84 12.53 -7.22 9.20
CA ARG A 84 12.19 -8.03 8.03
C ARG A 84 10.73 -7.78 7.66
N MET A 85 10.47 -7.60 6.38
CA MET A 85 9.14 -7.45 5.82
C MET A 85 8.88 -8.55 4.80
N ARG A 86 7.62 -8.96 4.68
CA ARG A 86 7.18 -9.92 3.68
C ARG A 86 5.88 -9.44 3.06
N LEU A 87 5.76 -9.64 1.75
CA LEU A 87 4.50 -9.52 1.04
C LEU A 87 4.01 -10.92 0.68
N HIS A 88 2.82 -11.26 1.14
CA HIS A 88 2.15 -12.51 0.78
C HIS A 88 0.96 -12.19 -0.13
N LEU A 89 0.82 -12.93 -1.23
CA LEU A 89 -0.34 -12.84 -2.11
C LEU A 89 -1.21 -14.07 -1.92
N ASP A 90 -2.40 -13.87 -1.37
CA ASP A 90 -3.45 -14.87 -1.31
C ASP A 90 -4.28 -14.77 -2.59
N LYS A 91 -4.03 -15.69 -3.52
CA LYS A 91 -4.72 -15.74 -4.81
C LYS A 91 -6.14 -16.29 -4.69
N GLU A 92 -6.47 -17.04 -3.64
CA GLU A 92 -7.81 -17.59 -3.44
C GLU A 92 -8.77 -16.50 -2.98
N GLN A 93 -8.29 -15.60 -2.12
CA GLN A 93 -9.05 -14.45 -1.62
C GLN A 93 -8.83 -13.17 -2.43
N ASN A 94 -7.95 -13.20 -3.43
CA ASN A 94 -7.51 -12.05 -4.21
C ASN A 94 -6.99 -10.89 -3.33
N LYS A 95 -6.19 -11.23 -2.30
CA LYS A 95 -5.65 -10.29 -1.32
C LYS A 95 -4.12 -10.27 -1.30
N GLY A 96 -3.54 -9.10 -1.10
CA GLY A 96 -2.15 -8.91 -0.72
C GLY A 96 -2.06 -8.57 0.77
N ILE A 97 -1.14 -9.23 1.49
CA ILE A 97 -0.91 -9.01 2.91
C ILE A 97 0.54 -8.57 3.11
N LEU A 98 0.72 -7.32 3.54
CA LEU A 98 2.02 -6.78 3.92
C LEU A 98 2.25 -7.03 5.41
N ASN A 99 3.29 -7.80 5.72
CA ASN A 99 3.69 -8.15 7.08
C ASN A 99 5.04 -7.54 7.45
N LEU A 100 5.15 -7.13 8.71
CA LEU A 100 6.41 -6.85 9.37
C LEU A 100 6.74 -8.06 10.25
N ASP A 101 7.52 -9.00 9.71
CA ASP A 101 7.93 -10.25 10.40
C ASP A 101 8.66 -9.93 11.71
N SER A 102 9.48 -8.88 11.68
CA SER A 102 10.15 -8.32 12.84
C SER A 102 10.54 -6.88 12.58
N LEU A 103 10.42 -6.03 13.58
CA LEU A 103 11.03 -4.71 13.65
C LEU A 103 11.56 -4.54 15.06
N SER A 104 12.86 -4.30 15.19
CA SER A 104 13.47 -3.69 16.36
C SER A 104 13.80 -2.24 16.02
N TYR A 105 13.41 -1.31 16.90
CA TYR A 105 13.62 0.11 16.67
C TYR A 105 13.89 0.88 17.95
N ARG A 106 14.61 1.99 17.79
CA ARG A 106 15.00 2.89 18.86
C ARG A 106 15.02 4.32 18.35
N CYS A 107 14.40 5.20 19.11
CA CYS A 107 14.34 6.63 18.85
C CYS A 107 14.91 7.38 20.05
N TYR A 108 15.95 8.19 19.85
CA TYR A 108 16.47 9.13 20.86
C TYR A 108 16.61 8.53 22.28
N GLY A 109 17.54 7.60 22.47
CA GLY A 109 17.80 7.01 23.78
C GLY A 109 18.23 5.56 23.70
N PRO A 110 18.44 4.88 24.84
CA PRO A 110 18.90 3.49 24.87
C PRO A 110 17.77 2.46 24.73
N ALA A 111 16.51 2.84 24.98
CA ALA A 111 15.40 1.91 25.05
C ALA A 111 14.95 1.41 23.67
N GLU A 112 15.20 0.13 23.40
CA GLU A 112 14.76 -0.58 22.21
C GLU A 112 13.30 -1.04 22.35
N GLN A 113 12.55 -0.92 21.26
CA GLN A 113 11.17 -1.38 21.13
C GLN A 113 11.07 -2.37 19.98
N ALA A 114 10.10 -3.27 20.06
CA ALA A 114 9.88 -4.27 19.01
C ALA A 114 8.43 -4.34 18.57
N PHE A 115 8.22 -4.66 17.30
CA PHE A 115 6.91 -4.95 16.72
C PHE A 115 7.02 -6.11 15.72
N SER A 116 6.00 -6.97 15.70
CA SER A 116 5.80 -7.97 14.66
C SER A 116 4.31 -8.12 14.38
N GLY A 117 3.92 -8.21 13.11
CA GLY A 117 2.53 -8.46 12.73
C GLY A 117 2.15 -7.85 11.38
N PRO A 118 0.86 -7.97 11.00
CA PRO A 118 0.36 -7.40 9.76
C PRO A 118 0.38 -5.86 9.82
N LEU A 119 0.71 -5.26 8.68
CA LEU A 119 0.63 -3.81 8.47
C LEU A 119 -0.63 -3.44 7.69
N MET A 120 -0.91 -4.18 6.62
CA MET A 120 -2.06 -3.94 5.76
C MET A 120 -2.45 -5.21 5.00
N GLU A 121 -3.75 -5.33 4.75
CA GLU A 121 -4.34 -6.17 3.72
C GLU A 121 -4.94 -5.28 2.63
N PHE A 122 -4.78 -5.66 1.37
CA PHE A 122 -5.29 -4.92 0.21
C PHE A 122 -5.78 -5.87 -0.89
N ASP A 123 -6.69 -5.39 -1.75
CA ASP A 123 -7.18 -6.15 -2.90
C ASP A 123 -6.14 -6.21 -4.02
N LEU A 124 -5.93 -7.40 -4.59
CA LEU A 124 -5.07 -7.56 -5.77
C LEU A 124 -5.80 -7.10 -7.04
N PRO A 125 -5.05 -6.61 -8.05
CA PRO A 125 -5.64 -6.20 -9.31
C PRO A 125 -6.40 -7.38 -9.94
N VAL A 126 -7.62 -7.11 -10.40
CA VAL A 126 -8.42 -8.09 -11.13
C VAL A 126 -7.66 -8.44 -12.41
N LYS A 127 -7.27 -9.71 -12.56
CA LYS A 127 -6.61 -10.17 -13.79
C LYS A 127 -7.59 -10.06 -14.96
N PRO A 128 -7.15 -9.55 -16.12
CA PRO A 128 -7.98 -9.48 -17.32
C PRO A 128 -8.37 -10.87 -17.83
#